data_AF-A0A9E3MWI6-F1
#
_entry.id   AF-A0A9E3MWI6-F1
#
_cell.length_a   1.000
_cell.length_b   1.000
_cell.length_c   1.000
_cell.angle_alpha   90.00
_cell.angle_beta   90.00
_cell.angle_gamma   90.00
#
_symmetry.space_group_name_H-M   'P 1'
#
loop_
_entity.id
_entity.type
_entity.pdbx_description
1 polymer ?
#
loop_
_entity_poly.entity_id
_entity_poly.type
_entity_poly.pdbx_seq_one_letter_code
_entity_poly.pdbx_strand_id
1 'polypeptide(L)'
;RPPQPAARQGTRFHAWVEARFEALTLPMLEPDDLPGSDAEIADERDLEALKDAFERSEYAHRTPYRVETPFQLAIAGRVIRGRIDAVYRHGDGDATTYEIVDWKTGRTRTADPLQLAVYRLAWAERQSVPVESVTAAFLYVRTGDVVRPRDLPGRAALERLLAQGPGGRSNDSAQAQCEEPPTEDVGAGR
;
A
#
# COMPACT_ATOMS: atom_id res chain seq x y z
N ARG A 1 -7.69 14.87 -18.96
CA ARG A 1 -7.88 15.76 -17.77
C ARG A 1 -6.61 15.66 -16.94
N PRO A 2 -5.87 16.76 -16.70
CA PRO A 2 -4.65 16.68 -15.91
C PRO A 2 -4.98 16.30 -14.46
N PRO A 3 -4.04 15.67 -13.72
CA PRO A 3 -4.26 15.26 -12.33
C PRO A 3 -4.65 16.46 -11.45
N GLN A 4 -5.42 16.20 -10.40
CA GLN A 4 -5.76 17.23 -9.42
C GLN A 4 -4.50 17.75 -8.71
N PRO A 5 -4.45 19.02 -8.25
CA PRO A 5 -3.26 19.62 -7.64
C PRO A 5 -2.63 18.77 -6.52
N ALA A 6 -3.46 18.22 -5.62
CA ALA A 6 -2.99 17.35 -4.53
C ALA A 6 -2.28 16.07 -5.03
N ALA A 7 -2.73 15.50 -6.15
CA ALA A 7 -2.09 14.32 -6.74
C ALA A 7 -0.74 14.69 -7.38
N ARG A 8 -0.63 15.87 -8.00
CA ARG A 8 0.65 16.37 -8.55
C ARG A 8 1.67 16.63 -7.44
N GLN A 9 1.24 17.25 -6.36
CA GLN A 9 2.08 17.53 -5.20
C GLN A 9 2.63 16.24 -4.58
N GLY A 10 1.78 15.21 -4.42
CA GLY A 10 2.21 13.89 -3.98
C GLY A 10 3.31 13.32 -4.87
N THR A 11 3.11 13.30 -6.19
CA THR A 11 4.13 12.83 -7.14
C THR A 11 5.43 13.62 -7.04
N ARG A 12 5.38 14.96 -6.96
CA ARG A 12 6.59 15.81 -6.84
C ARG A 12 7.33 15.56 -5.52
N PHE A 13 6.61 15.35 -4.42
CA PHE A 13 7.22 15.01 -3.14
C PHE A 13 7.97 13.67 -3.20
N HIS A 14 7.35 12.61 -3.73
CA HIS A 14 8.00 11.31 -3.85
C HIS A 14 9.27 11.38 -4.72
N ALA A 15 9.20 12.06 -5.86
CA ALA A 15 10.35 12.27 -6.74
C ALA A 15 11.49 13.04 -6.05
N TRP A 16 11.16 14.04 -5.22
CA TRP A 16 12.17 14.76 -4.43
C TRP A 16 12.84 13.86 -3.39
N VAL A 17 12.08 13.05 -2.64
CA VAL A 17 12.66 12.13 -1.64
C VAL A 17 13.54 11.08 -2.32
N GLU A 18 13.11 10.53 -3.45
CA GLU A 18 13.90 9.61 -4.27
C GLU A 18 15.24 10.24 -4.67
N ALA A 19 15.22 11.42 -5.30
CA ALA A 19 16.41 12.14 -5.72
C ALA A 19 17.35 12.46 -4.54
N ARG A 20 16.80 12.84 -3.37
CA ARG A 20 17.59 13.11 -2.17
C ARG A 20 18.37 11.87 -1.71
N PHE A 21 17.73 10.70 -1.66
CA PHE A 21 18.41 9.48 -1.22
C PHE A 21 19.30 8.87 -2.30
N GLU A 22 19.03 9.10 -3.59
CA GLU A 22 19.97 8.78 -4.68
C GLU A 22 21.21 9.68 -4.66
N ALA A 23 21.06 10.98 -4.36
CA ALA A 23 22.17 11.92 -4.23
C ALA A 23 23.06 11.65 -3.00
N LEU A 24 22.59 10.92 -1.98
CA LEU A 24 23.45 10.43 -0.90
C LEU A 24 24.38 9.29 -1.34
N THR A 25 24.20 8.74 -2.54
CA THR A 25 25.04 7.69 -3.14
C THR A 25 25.98 8.18 -4.25
N LEU A 26 25.88 9.44 -4.71
CA LEU A 26 26.71 10.02 -5.78
C LEU A 26 27.01 11.52 -5.53
N PRO A 27 28.06 12.15 -6.12
CA PRO A 27 28.32 13.57 -5.93
C PRO A 27 27.20 14.42 -6.55
N MET A 28 26.76 15.44 -5.81
CA MET A 28 25.53 16.22 -6.06
C MET A 28 25.51 16.98 -7.39
N LEU A 29 24.33 17.00 -8.02
CA LEU A 29 23.90 18.05 -8.94
C LEU A 29 22.72 18.77 -8.27
N GLU A 30 22.82 20.08 -8.10
CA GLU A 30 21.72 20.93 -7.63
C GLU A 30 20.75 21.19 -8.79
N PRO A 31 19.42 21.03 -8.61
CA PRO A 31 18.46 21.51 -9.57
C PRO A 31 18.11 22.97 -9.27
N ASP A 32 18.35 23.82 -10.26
CA ASP A 32 17.89 25.20 -10.33
C ASP A 32 16.62 25.21 -11.20
N ASP A 33 15.52 25.80 -10.74
CA ASP A 33 14.36 26.13 -11.58
C ASP A 33 13.60 27.35 -11.02
N LEU A 34 13.42 28.36 -11.87
CA LEU A 34 12.72 29.62 -11.59
C LEU A 34 11.19 29.45 -11.78
N PRO A 35 10.33 29.83 -10.83
CA PRO A 35 8.88 29.59 -10.92
C PRO A 35 8.14 30.60 -11.83
N GLY A 36 7.12 30.12 -12.56
CA GLY A 36 6.21 30.94 -13.39
C GLY A 36 4.71 30.67 -13.12
N SER A 37 3.91 31.72 -12.95
CA SER A 37 2.44 31.72 -12.65
C SER A 37 2.01 31.43 -11.19
N ASP A 38 0.96 32.12 -10.73
CA ASP A 38 0.47 32.10 -9.34
C ASP A 38 0.04 30.71 -8.82
N ALA A 39 -0.50 29.86 -9.69
CA ALA A 39 -0.88 28.49 -9.33
C ALA A 39 0.34 27.59 -9.12
N GLU A 40 1.40 27.78 -9.92
CA GLU A 40 2.67 27.07 -9.74
C GLU A 40 3.42 27.54 -8.49
N ILE A 41 3.32 28.84 -8.15
CA ILE A 41 3.88 29.40 -6.92
C ILE A 41 3.20 28.81 -5.66
N ALA A 42 1.87 28.64 -5.69
CA ALA A 42 1.15 28.02 -4.59
C ALA A 42 1.55 26.54 -4.42
N ASP A 43 1.59 25.78 -5.51
CA ASP A 43 2.02 24.38 -5.51
C ASP A 43 3.47 24.23 -5.00
N GLU A 44 4.35 25.19 -5.31
CA GLU A 44 5.75 25.17 -4.86
C GLU A 44 5.89 25.43 -3.36
N ARG A 45 5.20 26.43 -2.81
CA ARG A 45 5.20 26.69 -1.35
C ARG A 45 4.70 25.49 -0.56
N ASP A 46 3.69 24.83 -1.11
CA ASP A 46 3.03 23.71 -0.48
C ASP A 46 3.90 22.44 -0.57
N LEU A 47 4.71 22.29 -1.63
CA LEU A 47 5.77 21.28 -1.75
C LEU A 47 6.91 21.55 -0.77
N GLU A 48 7.39 22.79 -0.67
CA GLU A 48 8.46 23.17 0.26
C GLU A 48 8.08 22.85 1.71
N ALA A 49 6.83 23.16 2.10
CA ALA A 49 6.31 22.79 3.41
C ALA A 49 6.30 21.27 3.66
N LEU A 50 6.12 20.44 2.62
CA LEU A 50 6.23 18.98 2.74
C LEU A 50 7.68 18.53 2.90
N LYS A 51 8.64 19.14 2.18
CA LYS A 51 10.07 18.86 2.33
C LYS A 51 10.53 19.17 3.76
N ASP A 52 10.23 20.37 4.24
CA ASP A 52 10.49 20.82 5.60
C ASP A 52 9.89 19.87 6.66
N ALA A 53 8.64 19.43 6.43
CA ALA A 53 7.97 18.53 7.35
C ALA A 53 8.59 17.13 7.35
N PHE A 54 8.94 16.60 6.17
CA PHE A 54 9.66 15.34 6.06
C PHE A 54 11.01 15.41 6.75
N GLU A 55 11.76 16.51 6.58
CA GLU A 55 13.07 16.73 7.18
C GLU A 55 13.09 16.68 8.70
N ARG A 56 11.96 16.99 9.34
CA ARG A 56 11.80 16.88 10.80
C ARG A 56 11.40 15.48 11.26
N SER A 57 11.10 14.55 10.35
CA SER A 57 10.68 13.20 10.68
C SER A 57 11.87 12.28 10.99
N GLU A 58 11.63 11.21 11.76
CA GLU A 58 12.65 10.19 12.03
C GLU A 58 13.24 9.56 10.76
N TYR A 59 12.44 9.51 9.68
CA TYR A 59 12.82 8.87 8.43
C TYR A 59 13.73 9.72 7.54
N ALA A 60 13.76 11.04 7.73
CA ALA A 60 14.72 11.92 7.04
C ALA A 60 16.18 11.72 7.52
N HIS A 61 16.34 11.17 8.73
CA HIS A 61 17.66 10.93 9.35
C HIS A 61 18.10 9.46 9.28
N ARG A 62 17.29 8.60 8.66
CA ARG A 62 17.59 7.18 8.45
C ARG A 62 17.91 6.95 6.98
N THR A 63 18.98 6.20 6.70
CA THR A 63 19.28 5.78 5.33
C THR A 63 18.41 4.57 4.96
N PRO A 64 17.50 4.70 3.98
CA PRO A 64 16.72 3.57 3.52
C PRO A 64 17.63 2.53 2.84
N TYR A 65 17.29 1.26 3.03
CA TYR A 65 17.91 0.16 2.28
C TYR A 65 17.54 0.25 0.79
N ARG A 66 16.29 0.59 0.48
CA ARG A 66 15.80 0.86 -0.87
C ARG A 66 14.69 1.92 -0.84
N VAL A 67 14.56 2.69 -1.91
CA VAL A 67 13.51 3.69 -2.14
C VAL A 67 12.80 3.37 -3.46
N GLU A 68 11.53 3.78 -3.59
CA GLU A 68 10.70 3.70 -4.79
C GLU A 68 10.78 2.32 -5.50
N THR A 69 10.76 1.25 -4.70
CA THR A 69 11.02 -0.09 -5.22
C THR A 69 9.78 -0.72 -5.84
N PRO A 70 9.80 -1.06 -7.15
CA PRO A 70 8.67 -1.74 -7.77
C PRO A 70 8.51 -3.16 -7.24
N PHE A 71 7.27 -3.63 -7.16
CA PHE A 71 6.97 -5.02 -6.84
C PHE A 71 5.88 -5.59 -7.74
N GLN A 72 5.86 -6.92 -7.81
CA GLN A 72 4.79 -7.69 -8.41
C GLN A 72 4.46 -8.85 -7.45
N LEU A 73 3.19 -8.92 -7.02
CA LEU A 73 2.70 -9.96 -6.11
C LEU A 73 1.61 -10.77 -6.80
N ALA A 74 1.79 -12.09 -6.89
CA ALA A 74 0.77 -13.01 -7.37
C ALA A 74 0.01 -13.61 -6.18
N ILE A 75 -1.29 -13.33 -6.07
CA ILE A 75 -2.13 -13.75 -4.94
C ILE A 75 -3.55 -14.06 -5.41
N ALA A 76 -4.11 -15.21 -4.99
CA ALA A 76 -5.42 -15.69 -5.42
C ALA A 76 -5.62 -15.66 -6.96
N GLY A 77 -4.60 -16.05 -7.74
CA GLY A 77 -4.64 -16.05 -9.20
C GLY A 77 -4.62 -14.66 -9.86
N ARG A 78 -4.41 -13.58 -9.08
CA ARG A 78 -4.33 -12.20 -9.55
C ARG A 78 -2.93 -11.66 -9.38
N VAL A 79 -2.55 -10.74 -10.26
CA VAL A 79 -1.26 -10.05 -10.16
C VAL A 79 -1.49 -8.61 -9.71
N ILE A 80 -1.00 -8.27 -8.53
CA ILE A 80 -0.98 -6.91 -7.98
C ILE A 80 0.39 -6.31 -8.29
N ARG A 81 0.39 -5.11 -8.87
CA ARG A 81 1.60 -4.33 -9.14
C ARG A 81 1.53 -3.01 -8.40
N GLY A 82 2.66 -2.56 -7.92
CA GLY A 82 2.78 -1.29 -7.24
C GLY A 82 4.22 -0.96 -6.92
N ARG A 83 4.38 0.00 -6.03
CA ARG A 83 5.69 0.48 -5.61
C ARG A 83 5.69 0.72 -4.11
N ILE A 84 6.79 0.34 -3.47
CA ILE A 84 7.05 0.58 -2.06
C ILE A 84 7.92 1.82 -1.95
N ASP A 85 7.46 2.82 -1.19
CA ASP A 85 8.14 4.12 -1.11
C ASP A 85 9.52 3.99 -0.46
N ALA A 86 9.60 3.33 0.69
CA ALA A 86 10.88 3.05 1.34
C ALA A 86 10.89 1.73 2.09
N VAL A 87 12.08 1.11 2.11
CA VAL A 87 12.38 -0.07 2.91
C VAL A 87 13.63 0.21 3.72
N TYR A 88 13.57 -0.03 5.02
CA TYR A 88 14.70 0.01 5.95
C TYR A 88 15.06 -1.42 6.35
N ARG A 89 16.36 -1.69 6.50
CA ARG A 89 16.89 -3.01 6.91
C ARG A 89 17.57 -2.87 8.27
N HIS A 90 17.35 -3.83 9.16
CA HIS A 90 18.00 -3.90 10.46
C HIS A 90 18.62 -5.28 10.67
N GLY A 91 19.83 -5.31 11.23
CA GLY A 91 20.62 -6.53 11.39
C GLY A 91 21.15 -7.08 10.06
N ASP A 92 21.84 -8.21 10.16
CA ASP A 92 22.43 -8.93 9.03
C ASP A 92 22.24 -10.45 9.22
N GLY A 93 22.38 -11.22 8.14
CA GLY A 93 22.21 -12.67 8.14
C GLY A 93 20.80 -13.11 8.54
N ASP A 94 20.70 -14.17 9.34
CA ASP A 94 19.42 -14.76 9.76
C ASP A 94 18.60 -13.85 10.69
N ALA A 95 19.22 -12.83 11.29
CA ALA A 95 18.56 -11.83 12.13
C ALA A 95 18.05 -10.62 11.34
N THR A 96 18.14 -10.64 10.01
CA THR A 96 17.73 -9.51 9.17
C THR A 96 16.23 -9.28 9.27
N THR A 97 15.84 -8.06 9.64
CA THR A 97 14.45 -7.59 9.63
C THR A 97 14.30 -6.36 8.75
N TYR A 98 13.08 -6.11 8.30
CA TYR A 98 12.77 -5.00 7.41
C TYR A 98 11.62 -4.16 7.98
N GLU A 99 11.65 -2.85 7.75
CA GLU A 99 10.52 -1.94 8.00
C GLU A 99 10.16 -1.27 6.67
N ILE A 100 8.92 -1.48 6.23
CA ILE A 100 8.35 -0.80 5.07
C ILE A 100 7.70 0.50 5.53
N VAL A 101 7.95 1.59 4.81
CA VAL A 101 7.34 2.88 5.08
C VAL A 101 6.67 3.37 3.81
N ASP A 102 5.40 3.76 3.93
CA ASP A 102 4.64 4.43 2.89
C ASP A 102 4.34 5.87 3.34
N TRP A 103 4.67 6.85 2.50
CA TRP A 103 4.57 8.27 2.78
C TRP A 103 3.22 8.81 2.32
N LYS A 104 2.47 9.41 3.24
CA LYS A 104 1.20 10.06 2.96
C LYS A 104 1.34 11.57 3.04
N THR A 105 1.16 12.24 1.90
CA THR A 105 1.20 13.71 1.77
C THR A 105 -0.19 14.36 1.84
N GLY A 106 -1.25 13.54 1.78
CA GLY A 106 -2.64 13.99 1.93
C GLY A 106 -2.95 14.53 3.33
N ARG A 107 -3.95 15.42 3.42
CA ARG A 107 -4.37 16.03 4.70
C ARG A 107 -5.21 15.11 5.58
N THR A 108 -5.80 14.07 5.01
CA THR A 108 -6.69 13.14 5.71
C THR A 108 -6.02 11.79 5.94
N ARG A 109 -6.21 11.21 7.13
CA ARG A 109 -5.71 9.87 7.47
C ARG A 109 -6.65 8.77 6.96
N THR A 110 -6.77 8.64 5.65
CA THR A 110 -7.69 7.69 4.99
C THR A 110 -6.93 6.52 4.33
N ALA A 111 -5.71 6.22 4.78
CA ALA A 111 -4.91 5.16 4.19
C ALA A 111 -5.48 3.80 4.62
N ASP A 112 -5.73 2.92 3.65
CA ASP A 112 -6.18 1.56 3.91
C ASP A 112 -5.01 0.69 4.39
N PRO A 113 -5.04 0.14 5.63
CA PRO A 113 -3.99 -0.75 6.12
C PRO A 113 -3.74 -1.97 5.23
N LEU A 114 -4.71 -2.39 4.42
CA LEU A 114 -4.55 -3.47 3.46
C LEU A 114 -3.39 -3.22 2.47
N GLN A 115 -3.13 -1.96 2.13
CA GLN A 115 -2.00 -1.57 1.30
C GLN A 115 -0.66 -2.02 1.92
N LEU A 116 -0.46 -1.76 3.21
CA LEU A 116 0.77 -2.18 3.92
C LEU A 116 0.88 -3.69 4.02
N ALA A 117 -0.23 -4.41 4.18
CA ALA A 117 -0.21 -5.87 4.20
C ALA A 117 0.27 -6.47 2.88
N VAL A 118 -0.17 -5.90 1.74
CA VAL A 118 0.30 -6.27 0.41
C VAL A 118 1.79 -5.99 0.24
N TYR A 119 2.24 -4.79 0.65
CA TYR A 119 3.66 -4.41 0.54
C TYR A 119 4.55 -5.32 1.37
N ARG A 120 4.14 -5.60 2.61
CA ARG A 120 4.84 -6.51 3.52
C ARG A 120 5.00 -7.90 2.92
N LEU A 121 3.92 -8.46 2.38
CA LEU A 121 3.96 -9.77 1.76
C LEU A 121 4.83 -9.79 0.50
N ALA A 122 4.69 -8.77 -0.37
CA ALA A 122 5.49 -8.66 -1.58
C ALA A 122 6.99 -8.57 -1.29
N TRP A 123 7.37 -7.80 -0.26
CA TRP A 123 8.77 -7.68 0.15
C TRP A 123 9.31 -8.97 0.77
N ALA A 124 8.54 -9.59 1.66
CA ALA A 124 8.93 -10.85 2.32
C ALA A 124 9.21 -11.96 1.30
N GLU A 125 8.32 -12.13 0.31
CA GLU A 125 8.50 -13.10 -0.77
C GLU A 125 9.72 -12.79 -1.64
N ARG A 126 9.94 -11.51 -1.97
CA ARG A 126 11.10 -11.09 -2.77
C ARG A 126 12.43 -11.36 -2.07
N GLN A 127 12.49 -11.20 -0.74
CA GLN A 127 13.69 -11.45 0.05
C GLN A 127 13.79 -12.90 0.55
N SER A 128 12.80 -13.74 0.28
CA SER A 128 12.69 -15.10 0.82
C SER A 128 12.79 -15.15 2.36
N VAL A 129 12.13 -14.22 3.05
CA VAL A 129 12.09 -14.14 4.53
C VAL A 129 10.66 -14.37 5.05
N PRO A 130 10.50 -14.79 6.32
CA PRO A 130 9.19 -14.82 6.97
C PRO A 130 8.53 -13.44 6.96
N VAL A 131 7.21 -13.38 6.79
CA VAL A 131 6.46 -12.11 6.74
C VAL A 131 6.50 -11.37 8.08
N GLU A 132 6.71 -12.10 9.16
CA GLU A 132 6.89 -11.63 10.53
C GLU A 132 8.19 -10.83 10.71
N SER A 133 9.19 -11.07 9.85
CA SER A 133 10.45 -10.31 9.83
C SER A 133 10.31 -8.96 9.11
N VAL A 134 9.13 -8.64 8.60
CA VAL A 134 8.85 -7.38 7.88
C VAL A 134 7.75 -6.62 8.60
N THR A 135 8.06 -5.44 9.15
CA THR A 135 7.06 -4.52 9.70
C THR A 135 6.66 -3.48 8.67
N ALA A 136 5.57 -2.75 8.91
CA ALA A 136 5.12 -1.71 8.00
C ALA A 136 4.47 -0.53 8.73
N ALA A 137 4.67 0.68 8.21
CA ALA A 137 4.17 1.92 8.77
C ALA A 137 3.69 2.89 7.68
N PHE A 138 2.73 3.74 8.04
CA PHE A 138 2.45 4.97 7.32
C PHE A 138 3.16 6.14 8.00
N LEU A 139 3.83 7.00 7.22
CA LEU A 139 4.27 8.32 7.67
C LEU A 139 3.35 9.38 7.08
N TYR A 140 2.60 10.09 7.92
CA TYR A 140 1.83 11.26 7.50
C TYR A 140 2.74 12.48 7.51
N VAL A 141 3.34 12.78 6.36
CA VAL A 141 4.46 13.75 6.22
C VAL A 141 4.14 15.10 6.84
N ARG A 142 2.94 15.64 6.57
CA ARG A 142 2.54 16.97 7.05
C ARG A 142 2.52 17.09 8.57
N THR A 143 2.14 16.03 9.27
CA THR A 143 1.99 16.02 10.72
C THR A 143 3.18 15.36 11.43
N GLY A 144 4.00 14.60 10.69
CA GLY A 144 5.10 13.80 11.23
C GLY A 144 4.64 12.51 11.92
N ASP A 145 3.34 12.20 11.90
CA ASP A 145 2.81 11.03 12.61
C ASP A 145 3.18 9.73 11.92
N VAL A 146 3.63 8.77 12.71
CA VAL A 146 3.94 7.42 12.24
C VAL A 146 2.91 6.43 12.79
N VAL A 147 2.13 5.84 11.90
CA VAL A 147 1.09 4.86 12.26
C VAL A 147 1.58 3.47 11.88
N ARG A 148 1.66 2.59 12.89
CA ARG A 148 2.09 1.19 12.76
C ARG A 148 0.92 0.25 13.08
N PRO A 149 0.15 -0.20 12.06
CA PRO A 149 -0.95 -1.14 12.30
C PRO A 149 -0.42 -2.48 12.83
N ARG A 150 -1.03 -3.00 13.92
CA ARG A 150 -0.53 -4.20 14.62
C ARG A 150 -0.98 -5.51 13.96
N ASP A 151 -2.18 -5.54 13.40
CA ASP A 151 -2.83 -6.77 12.93
C ASP A 151 -3.01 -6.80 11.40
N LEU A 152 -1.93 -6.50 10.68
CA LEU A 152 -1.96 -6.57 9.22
C LEU A 152 -2.17 -8.02 8.76
N PRO A 153 -3.08 -8.29 7.79
CA PRO A 153 -3.33 -9.64 7.31
C PRO A 153 -2.10 -10.27 6.63
N GLY A 154 -1.94 -11.59 6.81
CA GLY A 154 -0.99 -12.42 6.06
C GLY A 154 -1.59 -12.94 4.76
N ARG A 155 -0.82 -13.74 4.00
CA ARG A 155 -1.21 -14.27 2.68
C ARG A 155 -2.59 -14.93 2.67
N ALA A 156 -2.84 -15.90 3.55
CA ALA A 156 -4.11 -16.62 3.57
C ALA A 156 -5.32 -15.69 3.83
N ALA A 157 -5.15 -14.66 4.67
CA ALA A 157 -6.22 -13.69 4.93
C ALA A 157 -6.46 -12.78 3.71
N LEU A 158 -5.38 -12.31 3.07
CA LEU A 158 -5.46 -11.54 1.83
C LEU A 158 -6.14 -12.34 0.70
N GLU A 159 -5.80 -13.62 0.55
CA GLU A 159 -6.43 -14.51 -0.43
C GLU A 159 -7.93 -14.66 -0.19
N ARG A 160 -8.35 -14.83 1.08
CA ARG A 160 -9.78 -14.88 1.43
C ARG A 160 -10.50 -13.57 1.10
N LEU A 161 -9.90 -12.43 1.40
CA LEU A 161 -10.49 -11.12 1.08
C LEU A 161 -10.66 -10.93 -0.43
N LEU A 162 -9.68 -11.37 -1.22
CA LEU A 162 -9.73 -11.27 -2.69
C LEU A 162 -10.67 -12.29 -3.33
N ALA A 163 -10.86 -13.46 -2.71
CA ALA A 163 -11.83 -14.46 -3.14
C ALA A 163 -13.28 -14.01 -2.89
N GLN A 164 -13.52 -13.24 -1.83
CA GLN A 164 -14.84 -12.71 -1.43
C GLN A 164 -15.24 -11.40 -2.15
N GLY A 165 -14.72 -11.13 -3.35
CA GLY A 165 -15.01 -9.90 -4.09
C GLY A 165 -16.52 -9.58 -4.26
N PRO A 166 -16.90 -8.37 -4.71
CA PRO A 166 -18.25 -7.78 -4.56
C PRO A 166 -19.45 -8.53 -5.18
N GLY A 167 -19.23 -9.70 -5.80
CA GLY A 167 -20.25 -10.56 -6.40
C GLY A 167 -20.55 -11.84 -5.60
N GLY A 168 -19.93 -12.07 -4.44
CA GLY A 168 -20.13 -13.26 -3.61
C GLY A 168 -21.41 -13.22 -2.78
N ARG A 169 -22.58 -12.89 -3.36
CA ARG A 169 -23.83 -13.37 -2.78
C ARG A 169 -23.98 -14.82 -3.19
N SER A 170 -23.64 -15.70 -2.26
CA SER A 170 -23.99 -17.12 -2.27
C SER A 170 -25.45 -17.29 -2.68
N ASN A 171 -25.68 -17.74 -3.91
CA ASN A 171 -26.93 -18.33 -4.31
C ASN A 171 -26.96 -19.76 -3.72
N ASP A 172 -26.99 -19.84 -2.39
CA ASP A 172 -27.20 -21.07 -1.66
C ASP A 172 -28.68 -21.12 -1.26
N SER A 173 -29.54 -21.21 -2.28
CA SER A 173 -30.85 -21.83 -2.09
C SER A 173 -30.63 -23.33 -2.11
N ALA A 174 -30.19 -23.82 -0.94
CA ALA A 174 -30.17 -25.21 -0.59
C ALA A 174 -31.54 -25.83 -0.86
N GLN A 175 -31.48 -26.97 -1.52
CA GLN A 175 -32.58 -27.89 -1.73
C GLN A 175 -33.22 -28.24 -0.39
N ALA A 176 -34.49 -27.88 -0.23
CA ALA A 176 -35.38 -28.47 0.75
C ALA A 176 -36.70 -28.78 0.03
N GLN A 177 -36.74 -29.90 -0.67
CA GLN A 177 -37.99 -30.62 -0.91
C GLN A 177 -37.82 -31.97 -0.24
N CYS A 178 -38.34 -32.01 0.99
CA CYS A 178 -38.64 -33.22 1.70
C CYS A 178 -39.64 -34.03 0.88
N GLU A 179 -39.33 -35.31 0.81
CA GLU A 179 -40.12 -36.42 0.28
C GLU A 179 -41.57 -36.40 0.80
N GLU A 180 -42.55 -36.50 -0.10
CA GLU A 180 -43.90 -36.98 0.22
C GLU A 180 -44.33 -38.08 -0.77
N PRO A 181 -45.09 -39.10 -0.31
CA PRO A 181 -45.18 -40.44 -0.92
C PRO A 181 -46.25 -40.54 -2.03
N PRO A 182 -46.35 -41.66 -2.78
CA PRO A 182 -47.25 -41.74 -3.93
C PRO A 182 -48.70 -41.92 -3.48
N THR A 183 -49.62 -41.13 -4.01
CA THR A 183 -51.06 -41.38 -3.90
C THR A 183 -51.52 -42.34 -4.99
N GLU A 184 -52.09 -43.46 -4.55
CA GLU A 184 -52.73 -44.51 -5.33
C GLU A 184 -53.84 -44.00 -6.26
N ASP A 185 -53.90 -44.64 -7.43
CA ASP A 185 -54.97 -44.58 -8.41
C ASP A 185 -56.18 -45.38 -7.91
N VAL A 186 -57.30 -44.70 -7.65
CA VAL A 186 -58.61 -45.35 -7.46
C VAL A 186 -59.73 -44.48 -8.09
N GLY A 187 -60.21 -44.93 -9.25
CA GLY A 187 -61.62 -45.28 -9.42
C GLY A 187 -62.65 -44.22 -9.89
N ALA A 188 -63.07 -44.40 -11.14
CA ALA A 188 -64.46 -44.63 -11.60
C ALA A 188 -65.57 -43.55 -11.45
N GLY A 189 -66.24 -43.31 -12.61
CA GLY A 189 -67.65 -42.90 -12.74
C GLY A 189 -67.85 -41.39 -12.93
N ARG A 190 -68.60 -40.90 -13.92
CA ARG A 190 -69.77 -41.45 -14.62
C ARG A 190 -69.98 -40.68 -15.93
#